data_AF-A0A2U2CHE8-F1
#
_entry.id   AF-A0A2U2CHE8-F1
#
_cell.length_a   1.000
_cell.length_b   1.000
_cell.length_c   1.000
_cell.angle_alpha   90.00
_cell.angle_beta   90.00
_cell.angle_gamma   90.00
#
_symmetry.space_group_name_H-M   'P 1'
#
loop_
_entity.id
_entity.type
_entity.pdbx_description
1 polymer ?
#
loop_
_entity_poly.entity_id
_entity_poly.type
_entity_poly.pdbx_seq_one_letter_code
_entity_poly.pdbx_strand_id
1 'polypeptide(L)' 'MPKDTAVVESYEAKAKNILKAELKRRGITYGQLADRLTALGTPETERNIANKISRGSFTTAFFLMCMDAIGVQSLNLGS' A
#
# COMPACT_ATOMS: atom_id res chain seq x y z
N MET A 1 0.43 -25.26 14.74
CA MET A 1 1.76 -24.78 14.31
C MET A 1 1.78 -23.27 14.47
N PRO A 2 2.71 -22.68 15.24
CA PRO A 2 2.95 -21.25 15.15
C PRO A 2 3.34 -20.95 13.70
N LYS A 3 2.70 -19.98 13.06
CA LYS A 3 3.26 -19.40 11.84
C LYS A 3 4.55 -18.69 12.29
N ASP A 4 5.68 -18.90 11.62
CA ASP A 4 6.86 -18.07 11.87
C ASP A 4 6.52 -16.63 11.47
N THR A 5 6.02 -15.87 12.45
CA THR A 5 5.50 -14.51 12.27
C THR A 5 6.58 -13.59 11.70
N ALA A 6 7.85 -13.85 12.04
CA ALA A 6 9.01 -13.11 11.54
C ALA A 6 9.12 -13.13 10.00
N VAL A 7 8.79 -14.26 9.34
CA VAL A 7 8.80 -14.33 7.87
C VAL A 7 7.71 -13.42 7.31
N VAL A 8 6.50 -13.51 7.86
CA VAL A 8 5.35 -12.70 7.41
C VAL A 8 5.62 -11.21 7.62
N GLU A 9 6.12 -10.81 8.79
CA GLU A 9 6.49 -9.43 9.11
C GLU A 9 7.51 -8.84 8.13
N SER A 10 8.49 -9.65 7.68
CA SER A 10 9.45 -9.22 6.66
C SER A 10 8.77 -8.92 5.31
N TYR A 11 7.81 -9.76 4.89
CA TYR A 11 7.04 -9.53 3.68
C TYR A 11 6.08 -8.34 3.80
N GLU A 12 5.47 -8.12 4.97
CA GLU A 12 4.66 -6.93 5.25
C GLU A 12 5.51 -5.65 5.17
N ALA A 13 6.72 -5.67 5.74
CA ALA A 13 7.68 -4.57 5.61
C ALA A 13 8.08 -4.32 4.15
N LYS A 14 8.33 -5.39 3.38
CA LYS A 14 8.61 -5.29 1.93
C LYS A 14 7.44 -4.67 1.16
N ALA A 15 6.22 -5.15 1.35
CA ALA A 15 5.02 -4.63 0.69
C ALA A 15 4.78 -3.15 1.02
N LYS A 16 4.92 -2.78 2.30
CA LYS A 16 4.85 -1.38 2.77
C LYS A 16 5.89 -0.49 2.09
N ASN A 17 7.13 -0.95 1.98
CA ASN A 17 8.20 -0.18 1.37
C ASN A 17 8.00 -0.01 -0.14
N ILE A 18 7.51 -1.05 -0.83
CA ILE A 18 7.14 -0.97 -2.25
C ILE A 18 6.04 0.07 -2.45
N LEU A 19 4.94 0.00 -1.70
CA LEU A 19 3.86 0.97 -1.81
C LEU A 19 4.35 2.41 -1.60
N LYS A 20 5.17 2.65 -0.57
CA LYS A 20 5.77 3.97 -0.32
C LYS A 20 6.67 4.43 -1.46
N ALA A 21 7.47 3.53 -2.03
CA ALA A 21 8.35 3.85 -3.15
C ALA A 21 7.55 4.21 -4.41
N GLU A 22 6.46 3.48 -4.71
CA GLU A 22 5.57 3.77 -5.84
C GLU A 22 4.91 5.15 -5.71
N LEU A 23 4.44 5.50 -4.51
CA LEU A 23 3.87 6.81 -4.19
C LEU A 23 4.91 7.92 -4.38
N LYS A 24 6.10 7.75 -3.79
CA LYS A 24 7.19 8.73 -3.89
C LYS A 24 7.63 8.94 -5.34
N ARG A 25 7.78 7.87 -6.13
CA ARG A 25 8.18 7.95 -7.55
C ARG A 25 7.19 8.76 -8.40
N ARG A 26 5.91 8.74 -8.01
CA ARG A 26 4.83 9.46 -8.70
C ARG A 26 4.50 10.81 -8.09
N GLY A 27 5.17 11.21 -7.00
CA GLY A 27 4.87 12.45 -6.27
C GLY A 27 3.47 12.46 -5.67
N ILE A 28 2.91 11.30 -5.31
CA ILE A 28 1.56 11.19 -4.75
C ILE A 28 1.61 11.18 -3.22
N THR A 29 0.85 12.08 -2.60
CA THR A 29 0.67 12.14 -1.14
C THR A 29 -0.36 11.12 -0.64
N TYR A 30 -0.39 10.88 0.67
CA TYR A 30 -1.41 10.01 1.25
C TYR A 30 -2.83 10.60 1.14
N GLY A 31 -2.98 11.92 1.24
CA GLY A 31 -4.25 12.60 0.95
C GLY A 31 -4.72 12.34 -0.49
N GLN A 32 -3.84 12.53 -1.48
CA GLN A 32 -4.18 12.26 -2.87
C GLN A 32 -4.51 10.79 -3.14
N LEU A 33 -3.82 9.85 -2.47
CA LEU A 33 -4.18 8.43 -2.54
C LEU A 33 -5.58 8.17 -1.94
N ALA A 34 -5.90 8.77 -0.79
CA ALA A 34 -7.21 8.65 -0.16
C ALA A 34 -8.32 9.20 -1.06
N ASP A 35 -8.11 10.34 -1.70
CA ASP A 35 -9.06 10.95 -2.64
C ASP A 35 -9.31 10.02 -3.85
N ARG A 36 -8.23 9.45 -4.42
CA ARG A 36 -8.33 8.52 -5.56
C ARG A 36 -9.05 7.22 -5.19
N LEU A 37 -8.77 6.64 -4.02
CA LEU A 37 -9.46 5.44 -3.54
C LEU A 37 -10.94 5.71 -3.24
N THR A 38 -11.25 6.89 -2.71
CA THR A 38 -12.63 7.34 -2.48
C THR A 38 -13.38 7.50 -3.80
N ALA A 39 -12.74 8.04 -4.84
CA ALA A 39 -13.31 8.12 -6.18
C ALA A 39 -13.58 6.74 -6.82
N LEU A 40 -12.84 5.70 -6.42
CA LEU A 40 -13.09 4.31 -6.81
C LEU A 40 -14.18 3.61 -5.97
N GLY A 41 -14.89 4.36 -5.11
CA GLY A 41 -15.97 3.84 -4.27
C GLY A 41 -15.52 3.21 -2.96
N THR A 42 -14.26 3.42 -2.54
CA THR A 42 -13.75 3.01 -1.23
C THR A 42 -13.47 4.22 -0.36
N PRO A 43 -14.40 4.61 0.53
CA PRO A 43 -14.24 5.78 1.37
C PRO A 43 -12.99 5.67 2.25
N GLU A 44 -12.01 6.52 1.99
CA GLU A 44 -10.75 6.56 2.70
C GLU A 44 -10.45 7.98 3.19
N THR A 45 -9.62 8.08 4.22
CA THR A 45 -9.08 9.37 4.69
C THR A 45 -7.57 9.28 4.74
N GLU A 46 -6.88 10.41 4.59
CA GLU A 46 -5.41 10.46 4.70
C GLU A 46 -4.92 9.77 5.98
N ARG A 47 -5.59 10.04 7.11
CA ARG A 47 -5.28 9.42 8.40
C ARG A 47 -5.44 7.90 8.39
N ASN A 48 -6.51 7.37 7.79
CA ASN A 48 -6.72 5.93 7.71
C ASN A 48 -5.67 5.25 6.82
N ILE A 49 -5.35 5.86 5.68
CA ILE A 49 -4.29 5.40 4.77
C ILE A 49 -2.93 5.40 5.47
N ALA A 50 -2.56 6.50 6.13
CA ALA A 50 -1.32 6.60 6.89
C ALA A 50 -1.22 5.50 7.97
N ASN A 51 -2.30 5.24 8.70
CA ASN A 51 -2.35 4.18 9.71
C ASN A 51 -2.23 2.77 9.10
N LYS A 52 -2.91 2.49 7.98
CA LYS A 52 -2.82 1.19 7.28
C LYS A 52 -1.41 0.94 6.76
N ILE A 53 -0.84 1.91 6.04
CA ILE A 53 0.52 1.81 5.49
C ILE A 53 1.57 1.76 6.61
N SER A 54 1.37 2.50 7.71
CA SER A 54 2.29 2.46 8.85
C SER A 54 2.33 1.08 9.50
N ARG A 55 1.17 0.45 9.71
CA ARG A 55 1.08 -0.92 10.27
C ARG A 55 1.63 -1.99 9.35
N GLY A 56 1.53 -1.84 8.02
CA GLY A 56 2.10 -2.76 7.04
C GLY A 56 1.28 -4.04 6.79
N SER A 57 0.39 -4.41 7.71
CA SER A 57 -0.51 -5.57 7.61
C SER A 57 -1.82 -5.24 6.87
N PHE A 58 -1.73 -4.78 5.63
CA PHE A 58 -2.89 -4.55 4.76
C PHE A 58 -3.13 -5.73 3.82
N THR A 59 -4.36 -5.87 3.34
CA THR A 59 -4.72 -6.94 2.39
C THR A 59 -4.09 -6.71 1.03
N THR A 60 -3.88 -7.79 0.27
CA THR A 60 -3.45 -7.71 -1.13
C THR A 60 -4.45 -6.92 -1.99
N ALA A 61 -5.75 -7.04 -1.72
CA ALA A 61 -6.78 -6.26 -2.42
C ALA A 61 -6.56 -4.74 -2.24
N PHE A 62 -6.32 -4.29 -1.00
CA PHE A 62 -6.00 -2.87 -0.74
C PHE A 62 -4.72 -2.44 -1.46
N PHE A 63 -3.69 -3.29 -1.47
CA PHE A 63 -2.45 -3.01 -2.18
C PHE A 63 -2.70 -2.83 -3.69
N LEU A 64 -3.44 -3.74 -4.32
CA LEU A 64 -3.78 -3.65 -5.75
C LEU A 64 -4.62 -2.43 -6.08
N MET A 65 -5.59 -2.09 -5.22
CA MET A 65 -6.34 -0.84 -5.36
C MET A 65 -5.44 0.39 -5.32
N CYS A 66 -4.44 0.41 -4.43
CA CYS A 66 -3.47 1.50 -4.40
C CYS A 66 -2.65 1.55 -5.70
N MET A 67 -2.23 0.40 -6.23
CA MET A 67 -1.50 0.32 -7.51
C MET A 67 -2.35 0.88 -8.65
N ASP A 68 -3.61 0.45 -8.75
CA ASP A 68 -4.56 0.92 -9.75
C ASP A 68 -4.82 2.43 -9.63
N ALA A 69 -5.16 2.91 -8.43
CA ALA A 69 -5.42 4.32 -8.13
C ALA A 69 -4.26 5.25 -8.52
N ILE A 70 -3.02 4.77 -8.44
CA ILE A 70 -1.82 5.55 -8.76
C ILE A 70 -1.24 5.23 -10.15
N GLY A 71 -1.90 4.39 -10.95
CA GLY A 71 -1.47 4.06 -12.31
C GLY A 71 -0.20 3.22 -12.38
N VAL A 72 -0.05 2.25 -11.48
CA VAL A 72 1.02 1.23 -11.54
C VAL A 72 0.54 0.06 -12.40
N GLN A 73 1.22 -0.16 -13.52
CA GLN A 73 0.94 -1.29 -14.41
C GLN A 73 1.86 -2.48 -14.17
N SER A 74 3.06 -2.24 -13.61
CA SER A 74 4.05 -3.27 -13.34
C SER A 74 4.82 -2.96 -12.07
N LEU A 75 5.06 -3.99 -11.26
CA LEU A 75 5.88 -3.90 -10.05
C LEU A 75 7.17 -4.68 -10.23
N ASN A 76 8.29 -4.05 -9.88
CA ASN A 76 9.56 -4.74 -9.69
C ASN A 76 9.73 -5.01 -8.19
N LEU A 77 9.82 -6.28 -7.82
CA LEU A 77 9.95 -6.69 -6.42
C LEU A 77 11.41 -6.73 -5.93
N GLY A 78 12.37 -6.42 -6.80
CA GLY A 78 13.79 -6.70 -6.61
C GLY A 78 14.07 -8.20 -6.70
N SER A 79 15.05 -8.56 -7.53
CA SER A 79 15.72 -9.86 -7.50
C SER A 79 16.64 -9.96 -6.29
#